data_AF-A0A3P6ET82-F1
#
_entry.id   AF-A0A3P6ET82-F1
#
_cell.length_a   1.000
_cell.length_b   1.000
_cell.length_c   1.000
_cell.angle_alpha   90.00
_cell.angle_beta   90.00
_cell.angle_gamma   90.00
#
_symmetry.space_group_name_H-M   'P 1'
#
loop_
_entity.id
_entity.type
_entity.pdbx_description
1 polymer ?
#
loop_
_entity_poly.entity_id
_entity_poly.type
_entity_poly.pdbx_seq_one_letter_code
_entity_poly.pdbx_strand_id
1 'polypeptide(L)'
;MSKKIILKSSDGESFEVDEAVALESQTIKHMVEDDCIADGIPLPNVTSAILAKVIEYCKKHVDAAAEANAGDKDIYGNTEDTELKNWDTEFAKVDQPTLFDLILAANYLNITGLLDLTCKTVADMIVGKTPAQMREHFNIKNDYTPEEEEEVRKENAWAFE
;
A
#
# COMPACT_ATOMS: atom_id res chain seq x y z
N MET A 1 18.76 -6.86 21.80
CA MET A 1 18.88 -6.03 20.58
C MET A 1 18.02 -6.68 19.53
N SER A 2 17.21 -5.91 18.81
CA SER A 2 16.45 -6.43 17.67
C SER A 2 17.43 -6.81 16.56
N LYS A 3 17.22 -7.97 15.92
CA LYS A 3 18.01 -8.40 14.76
C LYS A 3 17.72 -7.44 13.60
N LYS A 4 18.76 -7.05 12.87
CA LYS A 4 18.66 -6.13 11.73
C LYS A 4 18.80 -6.89 10.41
N ILE A 5 18.06 -6.45 9.40
CA ILE A 5 18.12 -6.96 8.02
C ILE A 5 18.45 -5.78 7.10
N ILE A 6 19.29 -6.02 6.10
CA ILE A 6 19.60 -5.03 5.06
C ILE A 6 18.73 -5.32 3.83
N LEU A 7 17.95 -4.32 3.41
CA LEU A 7 17.19 -4.34 2.16
C LEU A 7 17.88 -3.45 1.14
N LYS A 8 17.99 -3.88 -0.11
CA LYS A 8 18.65 -3.13 -1.19
C LYS A 8 17.63 -2.76 -2.26
N SER A 9 17.42 -1.48 -2.49
CA SER A 9 16.49 -0.99 -3.53
C SER A 9 17.04 -1.19 -4.94
N SER A 10 16.17 -1.04 -5.94
CA SER A 10 16.50 -1.20 -7.36
C SER A 10 17.50 -0.17 -7.90
N ASP A 11 17.55 1.00 -7.28
CA ASP A 11 18.47 2.10 -7.55
C ASP A 11 19.75 2.06 -6.69
N GLY A 12 19.95 0.97 -5.92
CA GLY A 12 21.22 0.66 -5.27
C GLY A 12 21.39 1.20 -3.85
N GLU A 13 20.37 1.84 -3.28
CA GLU A 13 20.40 2.25 -1.87
C GLU A 13 20.15 1.06 -0.94
N SER A 14 20.69 1.14 0.28
CA SER A 14 20.58 0.09 1.29
C SER A 14 19.91 0.63 2.54
N PHE A 15 18.97 -0.14 3.07
CA PHE A 15 18.17 0.20 4.24
C PHE A 15 18.40 -0.86 5.32
N GLU A 16 18.92 -0.44 6.47
CA GLU A 16 19.00 -1.30 7.66
C GLU A 16 17.70 -1.16 8.46
N VAL A 17 16.95 -2.26 8.55
CA VAL A 17 15.62 -2.30 9.18
C VAL A 17 15.57 -3.36 10.27
N ASP A 18 14.69 -3.18 11.25
CA ASP A 18 14.40 -4.22 12.23
C ASP A 18 13.79 -5.45 11.55
N GLU A 19 14.20 -6.64 11.98
CA GLU A 19 13.69 -7.91 11.44
C GLU A 19 12.16 -7.95 11.53
N ALA A 20 11.57 -7.56 12.66
CA ALA A 20 10.12 -7.49 12.80
C ALA A 20 9.44 -6.61 11.74
N VAL A 21 10.05 -5.49 11.37
CA VAL A 21 9.55 -4.57 10.32
C VAL A 21 9.68 -5.20 8.93
N ALA A 22 10.82 -5.86 8.66
CA ALA A 22 11.05 -6.53 7.38
C ALA A 22 10.12 -7.75 7.19
N LEU A 23 9.78 -8.44 8.27
CA LEU A 23 8.93 -9.65 8.26
C LEU A 23 7.44 -9.37 8.06
N GLU A 24 7.02 -8.10 8.06
CA GLU A 24 5.68 -7.72 7.57
C GLU A 24 5.49 -8.11 6.09
N SER A 25 6.58 -8.17 5.33
CA SER A 25 6.58 -8.74 3.97
C SER A 25 6.69 -10.25 4.02
N GLN A 26 5.67 -10.95 3.49
CA GLN A 26 5.73 -12.42 3.36
C GLN A 26 6.82 -12.86 2.39
N THR A 27 7.11 -12.06 1.35
CA THR A 27 8.21 -12.33 0.42
C THR A 27 9.54 -12.33 1.16
N ILE A 28 9.81 -11.30 1.96
CA ILE A 28 11.05 -11.21 2.74
C ILE A 28 11.12 -12.32 3.80
N LYS A 29 10.00 -12.63 4.47
CA LYS A 29 9.94 -13.72 5.45
C LYS A 29 10.43 -15.05 4.88
N HIS A 30 9.97 -15.44 3.70
CA HIS A 30 10.43 -16.67 3.05
C HIS A 30 11.92 -16.61 2.68
N MET A 31 12.47 -15.44 2.35
CA MET A 31 13.90 -15.28 2.02
C MET A 31 14.82 -15.33 3.25
N VAL A 32 14.32 -14.92 4.41
CA VAL A 32 15.06 -14.94 5.68
C VAL A 32 15.21 -16.37 6.23
N GLU A 33 14.25 -17.25 5.94
CA GLU A 33 14.28 -18.67 6.35
C GLU A 33 15.40 -19.48 5.66
N ASP A 34 15.95 -18.97 4.55
CA ASP A 34 17.00 -19.63 3.76
C ASP A 34 18.46 -19.28 4.20
N ASP A 35 18.64 -18.52 5.30
CA ASP A 35 19.91 -18.15 5.97
C ASP A 35 20.98 -17.46 5.08
N CYS A 36 20.66 -17.10 3.84
CA CYS A 36 21.56 -16.47 2.85
C CYS A 36 21.44 -14.93 2.82
N ILE A 37 21.37 -14.27 3.98
CA ILE A 37 21.09 -12.83 4.09
C ILE A 37 22.33 -11.97 4.34
N ALA A 38 23.54 -12.55 4.34
CA ALA A 38 24.78 -11.85 4.70
C ALA A 38 25.05 -10.61 3.84
N ASP A 39 24.66 -10.66 2.55
CA ASP A 39 24.83 -9.55 1.62
C ASP A 39 23.58 -8.64 1.52
N GLY A 40 22.56 -8.84 2.34
CA GLY A 40 21.27 -8.14 2.27
C GLY A 40 20.35 -8.64 1.15
N ILE A 41 19.07 -8.32 1.27
CA ILE A 41 18.00 -8.79 0.37
C ILE A 41 17.83 -7.79 -0.79
N PRO A 42 18.10 -8.18 -2.05
CA PRO A 42 17.88 -7.32 -3.20
C PRO A 42 16.39 -7.24 -3.57
N LEU A 43 15.88 -6.03 -3.73
CA LEU A 43 14.51 -5.70 -4.12
C LEU A 43 14.54 -4.95 -5.47
N PRO A 44 14.79 -5.65 -6.59
CA PRO A 44 15.02 -5.02 -7.90
C PRO A 44 13.80 -4.31 -8.48
N ASN A 45 12.61 -4.51 -7.91
CA ASN A 45 11.36 -3.93 -8.39
C ASN A 45 10.88 -2.74 -7.55
N VAL A 46 11.67 -2.26 -6.58
CA VAL A 46 11.27 -1.18 -5.68
C VAL A 46 12.39 -0.15 -5.59
N THR A 47 12.10 1.09 -5.97
CA THR A 47 13.04 2.23 -5.85
C THR A 47 13.24 2.61 -4.38
N SER A 48 14.31 3.34 -4.06
CA SER A 48 14.60 3.70 -2.67
C SER A 48 13.52 4.60 -2.05
N ALA A 49 12.96 5.53 -2.83
CA ALA A 49 11.89 6.42 -2.39
C ALA A 49 10.62 5.66 -1.98
N ILE A 50 10.25 4.64 -2.76
CA ILE A 50 9.07 3.81 -2.47
C ILE A 50 9.37 2.84 -1.33
N LEU A 51 10.56 2.25 -1.31
CA LEU A 51 11.00 1.36 -0.24
C LEU A 51 11.01 2.08 1.12
N ALA A 52 11.47 3.33 1.17
CA ALA A 52 11.43 4.14 2.40
C ALA A 52 10.00 4.29 2.94
N LYS A 53 9.01 4.54 2.08
CA LYS A 53 7.58 4.62 2.46
C LYS A 53 7.01 3.27 2.90
N VAL A 54 7.38 2.19 2.23
CA VAL A 54 6.99 0.83 2.63
C VAL A 54 7.53 0.52 4.04
N ILE A 55 8.80 0.85 4.30
CA ILE A 55 9.43 0.66 5.62
C ILE A 55 8.74 1.52 6.68
N GLU A 56 8.40 2.77 6.37
CA GLU A 56 7.63 3.65 7.27
C GLU A 56 6.29 3.03 7.66
N TYR A 57 5.53 2.52 6.68
CA TYR A 57 4.27 1.82 6.91
C TYR A 57 4.44 0.60 7.81
N CYS A 58 5.35 -0.32 7.45
CA CYS A 58 5.59 -1.53 8.22
C CYS A 58 6.01 -1.22 9.65
N LYS A 59 6.87 -0.22 9.85
CA LYS A 59 7.31 0.19 11.18
C LYS A 59 6.14 0.70 12.03
N LYS A 60 5.31 1.59 11.49
CA LYS A 60 4.16 2.12 12.22
C LYS A 60 3.19 1.01 12.64
N HIS A 61 2.95 0.04 11.77
CA HIS A 61 2.04 -1.09 12.05
C HIS A 61 2.62 -2.08 13.07
N VAL A 62 3.93 -2.34 13.02
CA VAL A 62 4.63 -3.15 14.05
C VAL A 62 4.60 -2.45 15.41
N ASP A 63 4.87 -1.15 15.46
CA ASP A 63 4.84 -0.37 16.70
C ASP A 63 3.42 -0.38 17.31
N ALA A 64 2.38 -0.15 16.49
CA ALA A 64 0.98 -0.21 16.93
C ALA A 64 0.58 -1.60 17.43
N ALA A 65 1.02 -2.67 16.76
CA ALA A 65 0.78 -4.03 17.21
C ALA A 65 1.49 -4.35 18.54
N ALA A 66 2.69 -3.81 18.76
CA ALA A 66 3.42 -3.97 20.02
C ALA A 66 2.71 -3.25 21.17
N GLU A 67 2.22 -2.02 20.93
CA GLU A 67 1.43 -1.23 21.89
C GLU A 67 0.15 -1.96 22.31
N ALA A 68 -0.62 -2.47 21.34
CA ALA A 68 -1.86 -3.21 21.60
C ALA A 68 -1.66 -4.51 22.40
N ASN A 69 -0.45 -5.10 22.36
CA ASN A 69 -0.10 -6.30 23.12
C ASN A 69 0.47 -6.00 24.52
N ALA A 70 0.81 -4.74 24.83
CA ALA A 70 1.58 -4.37 26.03
C ALA A 70 0.74 -3.89 27.23
N GLY A 71 -0.54 -3.53 27.09
CA GLY A 71 -1.33 -3.09 28.25
C GLY A 71 -2.79 -2.76 27.99
N ASP A 72 -3.63 -3.24 28.91
CA ASP A 72 -5.03 -2.89 29.22
C ASP A 72 -5.97 -2.55 28.05
N LYS A 73 -6.79 -3.55 27.66
CA LYS A 73 -8.01 -3.27 26.91
C LYS A 73 -8.90 -2.39 27.79
N ASP A 74 -8.91 -1.09 27.52
CA ASP A 74 -10.03 -0.26 27.92
C ASP A 74 -11.33 -0.97 27.50
N ILE A 75 -12.33 -0.96 28.38
CA ILE A 75 -13.64 -1.62 28.21
C ILE A 75 -14.35 -1.19 26.91
N TYR A 76 -13.82 -0.15 26.23
CA TYR A 76 -14.19 0.36 24.92
C TYR A 76 -13.03 0.21 23.91
N GLY A 77 -12.62 -1.02 23.55
CA GLY A 77 -11.47 -1.33 22.70
C GLY A 77 -11.53 -0.81 21.24
N ASN A 78 -11.60 0.51 21.07
CA ASN A 78 -11.89 1.18 19.79
C ASN A 78 -11.03 2.44 19.53
N THR A 79 -10.25 2.92 20.50
CA THR A 79 -9.50 4.19 20.38
C THR A 79 -8.20 4.04 19.59
N GLU A 80 -7.39 3.01 19.90
CA GLU A 80 -6.10 2.74 19.23
C GLU A 80 -6.28 2.39 17.74
N ASP A 81 -7.32 1.61 17.41
CA ASP A 81 -7.70 1.28 16.04
C ASP A 81 -8.14 2.53 15.23
N THR A 82 -8.64 3.57 15.92
CA THR A 82 -9.02 4.83 15.26
C THR A 82 -7.81 5.69 14.91
N GLU A 83 -6.79 5.74 15.78
CA GLU A 83 -5.56 6.51 15.51
C GLU A 83 -4.74 5.90 14.37
N LEU A 84 -4.61 4.57 14.33
CA LEU A 84 -3.91 3.90 13.24
C LEU A 84 -4.62 4.11 11.90
N LYS A 85 -5.96 3.98 11.86
CA LYS A 85 -6.75 4.27 10.65
C LYS A 85 -6.61 5.69 10.16
N ASN A 86 -6.54 6.67 11.07
CA ASN A 86 -6.30 8.06 10.70
C ASN A 86 -4.90 8.23 10.11
N TRP A 87 -3.88 7.61 10.71
CA TRP A 87 -2.52 7.64 10.18
C TRP A 87 -2.45 7.00 8.79
N ASP A 88 -3.07 5.84 8.60
CA ASP A 88 -3.16 5.15 7.30
C ASP A 88 -3.81 6.03 6.23
N THR A 89 -4.88 6.73 6.62
CA THR A 89 -5.58 7.67 5.73
C THR A 89 -4.67 8.82 5.31
N GLU A 90 -3.86 9.38 6.22
CA GLU A 90 -2.89 10.43 5.88
C GLU A 90 -1.69 9.89 5.10
N PHE A 91 -1.21 8.69 5.43
CA PHE A 91 -0.10 8.02 4.74
C PHE A 91 -0.42 7.79 3.25
N ALA A 92 -1.66 7.39 2.95
CA ALA A 92 -2.12 7.15 1.58
C ALA A 92 -2.39 8.44 0.77
N LYS A 93 -2.37 9.63 1.38
CA LYS A 93 -2.50 10.92 0.69
C LYS A 93 -1.20 11.36 0.02
N VAL A 94 -0.78 10.57 -0.96
CA VAL A 94 0.34 10.87 -1.85
C VAL A 94 -0.17 11.18 -3.26
N ASP A 95 0.72 11.62 -4.15
CA ASP A 95 0.40 11.76 -5.57
C ASP A 95 0.12 10.40 -6.23
N GLN A 96 -0.66 10.41 -7.33
CA GLN A 96 -1.09 9.18 -8.02
C GLN A 96 0.09 8.28 -8.47
N PRO A 97 1.19 8.80 -9.05
CA PRO A 97 2.37 7.99 -9.35
C PRO A 97 2.91 7.25 -8.12
N THR A 98 3.13 7.96 -7.01
CA THR A 98 3.60 7.35 -5.75
C THR A 98 2.60 6.32 -5.23
N LEU A 99 1.29 6.59 -5.30
CA LEU A 99 0.26 5.65 -4.87
C LEU A 99 0.28 4.36 -5.70
N PHE A 100 0.43 4.46 -7.02
CA PHE A 100 0.51 3.29 -7.89
C PHE A 100 1.80 2.50 -7.67
N ASP A 101 2.93 3.17 -7.47
CA ASP A 101 4.18 2.49 -7.13
C ASP A 101 4.09 1.79 -5.76
N LEU A 102 3.39 2.36 -4.79
CA LEU A 102 3.10 1.70 -3.51
C LEU A 102 2.24 0.45 -3.68
N ILE A 103 1.22 0.47 -4.55
CA ILE A 103 0.41 -0.73 -4.87
C ILE A 103 1.30 -1.83 -5.46
N LEU A 104 2.14 -1.48 -6.44
CA LEU A 104 3.05 -2.43 -7.09
C LEU A 104 4.05 -3.01 -6.09
N ALA A 105 4.64 -2.17 -5.25
CA ALA A 105 5.57 -2.59 -4.20
C ALA A 105 4.89 -3.47 -3.15
N ALA A 106 3.70 -3.12 -2.69
CA ALA A 106 2.94 -3.89 -1.71
C ALA A 106 2.58 -5.29 -2.24
N ASN A 107 2.16 -5.38 -3.51
CA ASN A 107 1.90 -6.66 -4.16
C ASN A 107 3.18 -7.49 -4.34
N TYR A 108 4.28 -6.88 -4.79
CA TYR A 108 5.57 -7.57 -4.97
C TYR A 108 6.14 -8.11 -3.64
N LEU A 109 6.08 -7.30 -2.59
CA LEU A 109 6.54 -7.67 -1.25
C LEU A 109 5.52 -8.48 -0.46
N ASN A 110 4.31 -8.66 -1.01
CA ASN A 110 3.20 -9.36 -0.36
C ASN A 110 2.91 -8.82 1.05
N ILE A 111 2.62 -7.52 1.12
CA ILE A 111 2.23 -6.79 2.34
C ILE A 111 0.73 -6.48 2.22
N THR A 112 -0.11 -7.40 2.70
CA THR A 112 -1.57 -7.34 2.52
C THR A 112 -2.18 -6.05 3.04
N GLY A 113 -1.79 -5.59 4.23
CA GLY A 113 -2.36 -4.36 4.82
C GLY A 113 -2.11 -3.12 3.96
N LEU A 114 -0.88 -2.97 3.43
CA LEU A 114 -0.54 -1.86 2.55
C LEU A 114 -1.26 -1.96 1.19
N LEU A 115 -1.39 -3.18 0.66
CA LEU A 115 -2.12 -3.42 -0.58
C LEU A 115 -3.60 -3.06 -0.42
N ASP A 116 -4.24 -3.49 0.67
CA ASP A 116 -5.65 -3.22 0.95
C ASP A 116 -5.89 -1.72 1.16
N LEU A 117 -5.01 -1.05 1.92
CA LEU A 117 -5.08 0.40 2.14
C LEU A 117 -5.03 1.16 0.82
N THR A 118 -4.00 0.89 0.00
CA THR A 118 -3.80 1.60 -1.26
C THR A 118 -4.89 1.29 -2.29
N CYS A 119 -5.35 0.04 -2.38
CA CYS A 119 -6.50 -0.34 -3.21
C CYS A 119 -7.78 0.38 -2.77
N LYS A 120 -8.03 0.45 -1.46
CA LYS A 120 -9.18 1.17 -0.90
C LYS A 120 -9.09 2.67 -1.23
N THR A 121 -7.93 3.29 -1.06
CA THR A 121 -7.74 4.71 -1.40
C THR A 121 -8.06 4.97 -2.87
N VAL A 122 -7.61 4.11 -3.79
CA VAL A 122 -7.99 4.22 -5.21
C VAL A 122 -9.48 4.04 -5.38
N ALA A 123 -10.10 3.03 -4.76
CA ALA A 123 -11.55 2.80 -4.85
C ALA A 123 -12.36 4.01 -4.37
N ASP A 124 -11.97 4.64 -3.25
CA ASP A 124 -12.59 5.86 -2.71
C ASP A 124 -12.44 7.05 -3.68
N MET A 125 -11.38 7.09 -4.51
CA MET A 125 -11.28 8.06 -5.60
C MET A 125 -12.27 7.77 -6.74
N ILE A 126 -12.80 6.56 -6.88
CA ILE A 126 -13.75 6.21 -7.94
C ILE A 126 -15.19 6.48 -7.51
N VAL A 127 -15.50 6.22 -6.24
CA VAL A 127 -16.87 6.32 -5.71
C VAL A 127 -17.44 7.72 -5.94
N GLY A 128 -18.64 7.77 -6.52
CA GLY A 128 -19.39 9.01 -6.76
C GLY A 128 -18.91 9.85 -7.95
N LYS A 129 -17.86 9.44 -8.67
CA LYS A 129 -17.44 10.12 -9.91
C LYS A 129 -18.16 9.56 -11.13
N THR A 130 -18.54 10.44 -12.05
CA THR A 130 -19.05 10.06 -13.36
C THR A 130 -17.93 9.52 -14.26
N PRO A 131 -18.23 8.75 -15.33
CA PRO A 131 -17.21 8.29 -16.29
C PRO A 131 -16.37 9.43 -16.88
N ALA A 132 -16.95 10.61 -17.11
CA ALA A 132 -16.23 11.78 -17.61
C ALA A 132 -15.23 12.33 -16.56
N GLN A 133 -15.68 12.49 -15.31
CA GLN A 133 -14.81 12.94 -14.21
C GLN A 133 -13.68 11.93 -13.92
N MET A 134 -13.97 10.64 -14.05
CA MET A 134 -12.98 9.57 -13.93
C MET A 134 -11.92 9.66 -15.01
N ARG A 135 -12.33 9.85 -16.26
CA ARG A 135 -11.42 10.03 -17.39
C ARG A 135 -10.51 11.25 -17.20
N GLU A 136 -11.08 12.37 -16.75
CA GLU A 136 -10.28 13.57 -16.44
C GLU A 136 -9.31 13.32 -15.28
N HIS A 137 -9.79 12.75 -14.17
CA HIS A 137 -8.99 12.57 -12.95
C HIS A 137 -7.81 11.61 -13.12
N PHE A 138 -8.00 10.53 -13.88
CA PHE A 138 -6.94 9.55 -14.18
C PHE A 138 -6.23 9.83 -15.51
N ASN A 139 -6.54 10.96 -16.16
CA ASN A 139 -5.99 11.35 -17.45
C ASN A 139 -6.13 10.24 -18.52
N ILE A 140 -7.30 9.60 -18.57
CA ILE A 140 -7.67 8.53 -19.50
C ILE A 140 -8.38 9.15 -20.70
N LYS A 141 -7.85 8.90 -21.90
CA LYS A 141 -8.51 9.30 -23.15
C LYS A 141 -9.75 8.45 -23.40
N ASN A 142 -10.88 9.08 -23.75
CA ASN A 142 -12.04 8.34 -24.26
C ASN A 142 -11.69 7.74 -25.64
N ASP A 143 -11.73 6.42 -25.73
CA ASP A 143 -11.46 5.63 -26.93
C ASP A 143 -12.73 5.10 -27.59
N TYR A 144 -13.91 5.31 -26.98
CA TYR A 144 -15.20 5.03 -27.60
C TYR A 144 -15.57 6.04 -28.68
N THR A 145 -16.19 5.55 -29.74
CA THR A 145 -16.99 6.38 -30.64
C THR A 145 -18.26 6.89 -29.95
N PRO A 146 -18.88 7.98 -30.43
CA PRO A 146 -20.15 8.47 -29.86
C PRO A 146 -21.24 7.40 -29.83
N GLU A 147 -21.31 6.57 -30.86
CA GLU A 147 -22.28 5.48 -30.97
C GLU A 147 -22.03 4.38 -29.94
N GLU A 148 -20.78 3.95 -29.75
CA GLU A 148 -20.43 2.94 -28.74
C GLU A 148 -20.67 3.44 -27.32
N GLU A 149 -20.38 4.72 -27.03
CA GLU A 149 -20.64 5.30 -25.71
C GLU A 149 -22.15 5.40 -25.42
N GLU A 150 -22.97 5.69 -26.44
CA GLU A 150 -24.43 5.70 -26.29
C GLU A 150 -24.99 4.31 -26.01
N GLU A 151 -24.52 3.28 -26.73
CA GLU A 151 -24.94 1.90 -26.52
C GLU A 151 -24.55 1.39 -25.12
N VAL A 152 -23.30 1.62 -24.69
CA VAL A 152 -22.86 1.26 -23.33
C VAL A 152 -23.69 1.99 -22.26
N ARG A 153 -24.07 3.26 -22.50
CA ARG A 153 -24.92 4.02 -21.57
C ARG A 153 -26.35 3.48 -21.51
N LYS A 154 -26.91 3.03 -22.64
CA LYS A 154 -28.23 2.38 -22.67
C LYS A 154 -28.22 1.04 -21.94
N GLU A 155 -27.22 0.19 -22.18
CA GLU A 155 -27.07 -1.11 -21.52
C GLU A 155 -26.90 -0.98 -20.00
N ASN A 156 -26.20 0.07 -19.55
CA ASN A 156 -25.90 0.33 -18.15
C ASN A 156 -26.81 1.39 -17.53
N ALA A 157 -27.98 1.66 -18.11
CA ALA A 157 -28.91 2.67 -17.62
C ALA A 157 -29.26 2.49 -16.13
N TRP A 158 -29.35 1.23 -15.67
CA TRP A 158 -29.59 0.86 -14.27
C TRP A 158 -28.61 1.46 -13.25
N ALA A 159 -27.38 1.80 -13.69
CA ALA A 159 -26.35 2.39 -12.82
C ALA A 159 -26.47 3.91 -12.71
N PHE A 160 -27.36 4.53 -13.49
CA PHE A 160 -27.58 5.98 -13.56
C PHE A 160 -29.00 6.39 -13.11
N GLU A 161 -29.82 5.45 -12.66
CA GLU A 161 -31.18 5.66 -12.10
C GLU A 161 -31.16 5.91 -10.58
#